data_AF-T1AEA3-F1
#
_entry.id   AF-T1AEA3-F1
#
_cell.length_a   1.000
_cell.length_b   1.000
_cell.length_c   1.000
_cell.angle_alpha   90.00
_cell.angle_beta   90.00
_cell.angle_gamma   90.00
#
_symmetry.space_group_name_H-M   'P 1'
#
loop_
_entity.id
_entity.type
_entity.pdbx_description
1 polymer ?
#
loop_
_entity_poly.entity_id
_entity_poly.type
_entity_poly.pdbx_seq_one_letter_code
_entity_poly.pdbx_strand_id
1 'polypeptide(L)'
;MPTSPAAPAGQRASRRPVSERRAVTELLLDEQNYRYAEEPSDKRQQALLALLLEEHQLEVVGESLAENGYFEQEPLVTVEGPEAGKFTVVEGNRRLAALRLLTDADARSHLSPSQRTTWDRLSAEAVHRGIAFTDVPTVRYPDRAPVQSFLGNRHIAGIKKWDALSKARFLSELIDRRGGPTDFAVVANEIGSERDTVRDTYLAFRAYLQARDAFKIDTRGISKAFSVFFRTFQYAAIRGFVGADAVFEARDGPEEL
;
A
#
# COMPACT_ATOMS: atom_id res chain seq x y z
N MET A 1 -60.53 15.67 21.02
CA MET A 1 -59.14 15.18 20.80
C MET A 1 -58.52 16.07 19.73
N PRO A 2 -57.63 17.01 20.09
CA PRO A 2 -56.98 17.85 19.09
C PRO A 2 -55.84 17.04 18.44
N THR A 3 -55.81 17.04 17.11
CA THR A 3 -54.77 16.46 16.27
C THR A 3 -53.46 17.22 16.47
N SER A 4 -52.42 16.51 16.90
CA SER A 4 -51.05 17.04 17.00
C SER A 4 -50.50 17.37 15.60
N PRO A 5 -49.81 18.50 15.39
CA PRO A 5 -49.27 18.87 14.09
C PRO A 5 -48.03 18.03 13.74
N ALA A 6 -47.93 17.64 12.48
CA ALA A 6 -46.78 16.93 11.93
C ALA A 6 -45.49 17.78 12.07
N ALA A 7 -44.43 17.14 12.57
CA ALA A 7 -43.09 17.73 12.66
C ALA A 7 -42.54 18.08 11.25
N PRO A 8 -41.73 19.15 11.11
CA PRO A 8 -41.22 19.57 9.82
C PRO A 8 -40.20 18.56 9.28
N ALA A 9 -40.25 18.34 7.96
CA ALA A 9 -39.30 17.50 7.25
C ALA A 9 -37.87 18.05 7.40
N GLY A 10 -37.09 17.40 8.27
CA GLY A 10 -35.66 17.66 8.38
C GLY A 10 -34.97 17.38 7.03
N GLN A 11 -34.19 18.36 6.58
CA GLN A 11 -33.31 18.26 5.41
C GLN A 11 -32.51 16.96 5.48
N ARG A 12 -32.75 16.04 4.54
CA ARG A 12 -31.90 14.87 4.36
C ARG A 12 -30.54 15.37 3.84
N ALA A 13 -29.56 15.43 4.73
CA ALA A 13 -28.15 15.59 4.36
C ALA A 13 -27.82 14.60 3.23
N SER A 14 -27.09 15.08 2.21
CA SER A 14 -26.78 14.30 1.02
C SER A 14 -26.14 12.97 1.40
N ARG A 15 -26.80 11.85 1.07
CA ARG A 15 -26.32 10.47 1.30
C ARG A 15 -25.09 10.08 0.47
N ARG A 16 -24.46 11.04 -0.21
CA ARG A 16 -23.32 10.77 -1.10
C ARG A 16 -22.02 11.08 -0.35
N PRO A 17 -20.97 10.28 -0.57
CA PRO A 17 -19.66 10.59 -0.03
C PRO A 17 -19.16 11.94 -0.57
N VAL A 18 -18.47 12.69 0.27
CA VAL A 18 -17.90 14.00 -0.06
C VAL A 18 -16.38 13.89 -0.09
N SER A 19 -15.77 14.19 -1.23
CA SER A 19 -14.31 14.27 -1.35
C SER A 19 -13.81 15.62 -0.90
N GLU A 20 -12.85 15.64 0.01
CA GLU A 20 -12.32 16.85 0.62
C GLU A 20 -10.91 16.62 1.17
N ARG A 21 -10.09 17.67 1.21
CA ARG A 21 -8.77 17.63 1.86
C ARG A 21 -8.94 18.03 3.32
N ARG A 22 -8.28 17.30 4.22
CA ARG A 22 -8.37 17.52 5.67
C ARG A 22 -7.01 17.54 6.30
N ALA A 23 -6.83 18.41 7.29
CA ALA A 23 -5.57 18.46 8.01
C ALA A 23 -5.35 17.15 8.78
N VAL A 24 -4.11 16.66 8.82
CA VAL A 24 -3.82 15.40 9.55
C VAL A 24 -4.23 15.49 11.02
N THR A 25 -4.17 16.69 11.60
CA THR A 25 -4.59 16.99 12.98
C THR A 25 -6.10 16.90 13.21
N GLU A 26 -6.93 16.97 12.16
CA GLU A 26 -8.39 16.79 12.22
C GLU A 26 -8.78 15.31 12.25
N LEU A 27 -7.86 14.40 11.92
CA LEU A 27 -8.14 12.99 11.71
C LEU A 27 -7.83 12.16 12.95
N LEU A 28 -8.73 11.23 13.26
CA LEU A 28 -8.66 10.30 14.39
C LEU A 28 -8.55 8.85 13.90
N LEU A 29 -7.71 8.05 14.56
CA LEU A 29 -7.64 6.61 14.33
C LEU A 29 -8.95 5.97 14.78
N ASP A 30 -9.38 4.94 14.07
CA ASP A 30 -10.65 4.26 14.34
C ASP A 30 -10.55 3.26 15.50
N GLU A 31 -11.17 3.64 16.61
CA GLU A 31 -11.28 2.85 17.84
C GLU A 31 -12.25 1.67 17.72
N GLN A 32 -13.17 1.70 16.76
CA GLN A 32 -14.15 0.64 16.53
C GLN A 32 -13.64 -0.43 15.55
N ASN A 33 -12.36 -0.36 15.18
CA ASN A 33 -11.74 -1.46 14.47
C ASN A 33 -11.66 -2.66 15.44
N TYR A 34 -12.38 -3.74 15.11
CA TYR A 34 -12.69 -4.92 15.95
C TYR A 34 -11.47 -5.59 16.63
N ARG A 35 -10.25 -5.21 16.26
CA ARG A 35 -8.99 -5.74 16.82
C ARG A 35 -8.54 -5.09 18.13
N TYR A 36 -9.11 -3.97 18.58
CA TYR A 36 -8.48 -3.11 19.59
C TYR A 36 -9.32 -2.82 20.84
N ALA A 37 -10.32 -3.65 21.12
CA ALA A 37 -11.17 -3.48 22.28
C ALA A 37 -10.45 -3.91 23.56
N GLU A 38 -10.00 -2.93 24.35
CA GLU A 38 -10.01 -2.87 25.83
C GLU A 38 -8.96 -1.87 26.31
N GLU A 39 -9.36 -0.67 26.76
CA GLU A 39 -8.72 0.23 27.76
C GLU A 39 -9.40 1.63 27.74
N PRO A 40 -9.54 2.37 28.87
CA PRO A 40 -10.24 3.67 28.94
C PRO A 40 -9.45 4.90 28.41
N SER A 41 -10.19 6.01 28.33
CA SER A 41 -9.92 7.34 27.71
C SER A 41 -8.61 8.07 28.07
N ASP A 42 -8.28 9.05 27.22
CA ASP A 42 -7.18 10.04 27.17
C ASP A 42 -5.90 9.58 26.45
N LYS A 43 -5.55 8.30 26.52
CA LYS A 43 -4.37 7.74 25.79
C LYS A 43 -4.73 6.80 24.64
N ARG A 44 -6.01 6.66 24.30
CA ARG A 44 -6.45 5.64 23.34
C ARG A 44 -5.90 5.83 21.93
N GLN A 45 -5.83 7.06 21.43
CA GLN A 45 -5.24 7.36 20.12
C GLN A 45 -3.75 7.00 20.05
N GLN A 46 -3.04 7.19 21.16
CA GLN A 46 -1.63 6.86 21.28
C GLN A 46 -1.43 5.34 21.42
N ALA A 47 -2.27 4.65 22.19
CA ALA A 47 -2.26 3.20 22.31
C ALA A 47 -2.54 2.53 20.95
N LEU A 48 -3.54 3.03 20.21
CA LEU A 48 -3.83 2.57 18.85
C LEU A 48 -2.66 2.80 17.90
N LEU A 49 -1.97 3.95 18.02
CA LEU A 49 -0.79 4.22 17.22
C LEU A 49 0.35 3.23 17.53
N ALA A 50 0.62 2.97 18.81
CA ALA A 50 1.64 2.00 19.24
C ALA A 50 1.33 0.59 18.74
N LEU A 51 0.06 0.18 18.82
CA LEU A 51 -0.38 -1.12 18.35
C LEU A 51 -0.29 -1.25 16.82
N LEU A 52 -0.65 -0.19 16.08
CA LEU A 52 -0.48 -0.15 14.63
C LEU A 52 1.00 -0.23 14.24
N LEU A 53 1.88 0.42 15.01
CA LEU A 53 3.31 0.38 14.80
C LEU A 53 3.88 -1.04 14.99
N GLU A 54 3.44 -1.74 16.04
CA GLU A 54 3.89 -3.10 16.34
C GLU A 54 3.39 -4.13 15.32
N GLU A 55 2.12 -4.07 14.93
CA GLU A 55 1.50 -5.13 14.13
C GLU A 55 1.54 -4.91 12.62
N HIS A 56 1.69 -3.67 12.13
CA HIS A 56 1.37 -3.33 10.74
C HIS A 56 2.51 -2.70 9.93
N GLN A 57 3.77 -2.88 10.35
CA GLN A 57 4.97 -2.44 9.62
C GLN A 57 4.81 -1.00 9.08
N LEU A 58 4.60 -0.04 9.98
CA LEU A 58 4.33 1.34 9.57
C LEU A 58 5.54 1.99 8.91
N GLU A 59 6.75 1.51 9.21
CA GLU A 59 8.01 2.01 8.64
C GLU A 59 7.99 1.95 7.12
N VAL A 60 7.52 0.85 6.52
CA VAL A 60 7.41 0.69 5.05
C VAL A 60 6.44 1.72 4.46
N VAL A 61 5.34 2.01 5.17
CA VAL A 61 4.37 3.04 4.74
C VAL A 61 5.00 4.43 4.88
N GLY A 62 5.73 4.67 5.97
CA GLY A 62 6.44 5.91 6.24
C GLY A 62 7.53 6.20 5.22
N GLU A 63 8.31 5.19 4.82
CA GLU A 63 9.31 5.25 3.75
C GLU A 63 8.67 5.65 2.43
N SER A 64 7.62 4.93 2.01
CA SER A 64 6.90 5.25 0.77
C SER A 64 6.34 6.67 0.77
N LEU A 65 5.76 7.12 1.88
CA LEU A 65 5.26 8.50 2.04
C LEU A 65 6.40 9.51 1.99
N ALA A 66 7.50 9.28 2.70
CA ALA A 66 8.64 10.19 2.74
C ALA A 66 9.35 10.31 1.39
N GLU A 67 9.37 9.24 0.60
CA GLU A 67 9.97 9.23 -0.74
C GLU A 67 9.06 9.84 -1.81
N ASN A 68 7.76 9.53 -1.77
CA ASN A 68 6.83 9.76 -2.89
C ASN A 68 5.71 10.76 -2.60
N GLY A 69 5.53 11.16 -1.34
CA GLY A 69 4.36 11.92 -0.90
C GLY A 69 3.12 11.06 -0.75
N TYR A 70 1.99 11.71 -0.45
CA TYR A 70 0.71 11.01 -0.29
C TYR A 70 0.13 10.61 -1.66
N PHE A 71 -0.32 9.37 -1.79
CA PHE A 71 -0.92 8.90 -3.04
C PHE A 71 -2.38 9.36 -3.17
N GLU A 72 -2.61 10.38 -4.00
CA GLU A 72 -3.90 11.08 -4.13
C GLU A 72 -5.09 10.18 -4.53
N GLN A 73 -4.82 9.10 -5.28
CA GLN A 73 -5.84 8.18 -5.76
C GLN A 73 -6.33 7.20 -4.69
N GLU A 74 -5.70 7.18 -3.52
CA GLU A 74 -6.18 6.42 -2.37
C GLU A 74 -6.51 7.38 -1.21
N PRO A 75 -7.65 8.07 -1.23
CA PRO A 75 -8.05 8.93 -0.12
C PRO A 75 -8.29 8.11 1.16
N LEU A 76 -8.12 8.76 2.32
CA LEU A 76 -8.58 8.19 3.59
C LEU A 76 -10.11 8.20 3.62
N VAL A 77 -10.73 7.11 4.06
CA VAL A 77 -12.18 7.08 4.20
C VAL A 77 -12.53 7.49 5.61
N THR A 78 -13.40 8.49 5.74
CA THR A 78 -13.73 9.11 7.02
C THR A 78 -15.23 9.13 7.29
N VAL A 79 -15.57 9.25 8.57
CA VAL A 79 -16.90 9.62 9.06
C VAL A 79 -16.74 10.75 10.09
N GLU A 80 -17.83 11.43 10.45
CA GLU A 80 -17.82 12.40 11.55
C GLU A 80 -17.28 11.73 12.82
N GLY A 81 -16.33 12.40 13.48
CA GLY A 81 -15.76 11.96 14.74
C GLY A 81 -16.66 12.31 15.93
N PRO A 82 -16.24 11.93 17.16
CA PRO A 82 -16.99 12.23 18.38
C PRO A 82 -17.04 13.74 18.70
N GLU A 83 -16.06 14.50 18.21
CA GLU A 83 -15.95 15.95 18.41
C GLU A 83 -16.18 16.71 17.11
N ALA A 84 -16.81 17.88 17.19
CA ALA A 84 -17.06 18.72 16.03
C ALA A 84 -15.74 19.13 15.36
N GLY A 85 -15.63 18.91 14.04
CA GLY A 85 -14.43 19.19 13.27
C GLY A 85 -13.35 18.10 13.36
N LYS A 86 -13.61 16.99 14.07
CA LYS A 86 -12.77 15.79 14.02
C LYS A 86 -13.44 14.72 13.17
N PHE A 87 -12.62 13.88 12.52
CA PHE A 87 -13.10 12.84 11.62
C PHE A 87 -12.42 11.52 11.93
N THR A 88 -13.20 10.45 12.10
CA THR A 88 -12.64 9.12 12.33
C THR A 88 -12.31 8.45 11.00
N VAL A 89 -11.06 7.99 10.86
CA VAL A 89 -10.55 7.29 9.66
C VAL A 89 -10.91 5.81 9.73
N VAL A 90 -12.00 5.45 9.07
CA VAL A 90 -12.54 4.09 9.01
C VAL A 90 -11.82 3.20 8.00
N GLU A 91 -11.11 3.80 7.04
CA GLU A 91 -10.18 3.10 6.15
C GLU A 91 -8.89 3.90 5.96
N GLY A 92 -7.74 3.22 6.05
CA GLY A 92 -6.44 3.85 5.91
C GLY A 92 -5.77 4.17 7.25
N ASN A 93 -6.17 3.49 8.33
CA ASN A 93 -5.57 3.65 9.66
C ASN A 93 -4.03 3.55 9.67
N ARG A 94 -3.44 2.60 8.92
CA ARG A 94 -1.98 2.49 8.77
C ARG A 94 -1.35 3.75 8.17
N ARG A 95 -2.01 4.33 7.17
CA ARG A 95 -1.54 5.57 6.51
C ARG A 95 -1.69 6.77 7.42
N LEU A 96 -2.83 6.90 8.11
CA LEU A 96 -2.99 7.94 9.13
C LEU A 96 -1.95 7.82 10.24
N ALA A 97 -1.67 6.61 10.72
CA ALA A 97 -0.69 6.36 11.76
C ALA A 97 0.73 6.76 11.31
N ALA A 98 1.14 6.36 10.10
CA ALA A 98 2.41 6.79 9.51
C ALA A 98 2.47 8.32 9.31
N LEU A 99 1.38 8.94 8.84
CA LEU A 99 1.30 10.39 8.70
C LEU A 99 1.52 11.10 10.04
N ARG A 100 0.85 10.65 11.11
CA ARG A 100 1.06 11.21 12.46
C ARG A 100 2.52 11.09 12.89
N LEU A 101 3.13 9.92 12.69
CA LEU A 101 4.55 9.74 13.00
C LEU A 101 5.45 10.60 12.12
N LEU A 102 5.09 10.95 10.89
CA LEU A 102 5.87 11.85 10.03
C LEU A 102 5.70 13.33 10.39
N THR A 103 4.55 13.74 10.92
CA THR A 103 4.21 15.16 11.12
C THR A 103 4.25 15.64 12.56
N ASP A 104 4.10 14.74 13.53
CA ASP A 104 3.94 15.08 14.94
C ASP A 104 5.07 14.47 15.79
N ALA A 105 5.88 15.33 16.41
CA ALA A 105 6.97 14.92 17.29
C ALA A 105 6.46 14.32 18.61
N ASP A 106 5.31 14.76 19.11
CA ASP A 106 4.71 14.23 20.34
C ASP A 106 4.21 12.80 20.12
N ALA A 107 3.73 12.48 18.90
CA ALA A 107 3.40 11.11 18.52
C ALA A 107 4.61 10.17 18.58
N ARG A 108 5.84 10.68 18.45
CA ARG A 108 7.10 9.91 18.58
C ARG A 108 7.61 9.83 20.02
N SER A 109 7.05 10.63 20.93
CA SER A 109 7.58 10.80 22.29
C SER A 109 7.60 9.52 23.13
N HIS A 110 6.79 8.53 22.74
CA HIS A 110 6.67 7.25 23.43
C HIS A 110 7.31 6.08 22.68
N LEU A 111 7.96 6.34 21.54
CA LEU A 111 8.67 5.31 20.79
C LEU A 111 10.00 4.95 21.45
N SER A 112 10.46 3.72 21.20
CA SER A 112 11.81 3.32 21.56
C SER A 112 12.85 4.20 20.84
N PRO A 113 14.08 4.36 21.39
CA PRO A 113 15.10 5.21 20.77
C PRO A 113 15.42 4.87 19.31
N SER A 114 15.43 3.59 18.95
CA SER A 114 15.65 3.13 17.57
C SER A 114 14.50 3.54 16.66
N GLN A 115 13.24 3.28 17.05
CA GLN A 115 12.07 3.68 16.28
C GLN A 115 12.00 5.19 16.09
N ARG A 116 12.23 5.96 17.16
CA ARG A 116 12.28 7.42 17.08
C ARG A 116 13.32 7.90 16.07
N THR A 117 14.53 7.34 16.13
CA THR A 117 15.61 7.68 15.18
C THR A 117 15.18 7.42 13.74
N THR A 118 14.50 6.29 13.48
CA THR A 118 13.96 5.97 12.16
C THR A 118 12.92 7.01 11.71
N TRP A 119 11.92 7.31 12.54
CA TRP A 119 10.85 8.25 12.17
C TRP A 119 11.32 9.70 12.07
N ASP A 120 12.29 10.12 12.89
CA ASP A 120 12.93 11.43 12.76
C ASP A 120 13.69 11.55 11.43
N ARG A 121 14.42 10.50 11.03
CA ARG A 121 15.07 10.44 9.71
C ARG A 121 14.06 10.53 8.58
N LEU A 122 12.98 9.75 8.63
CA LEU A 122 11.94 9.75 7.59
C LEU A 122 11.22 11.11 7.49
N SER A 123 10.93 11.73 8.64
CA SER A 123 10.34 13.06 8.69
C SER A 123 11.27 14.12 8.08
N ALA A 124 12.57 14.07 8.42
CA ALA A 124 13.57 14.96 7.84
C ALA A 124 13.74 14.75 6.33
N GLU A 125 13.69 13.50 5.86
CA GLU A 125 13.76 13.15 4.44
C GLU A 125 12.59 13.74 3.65
N ALA A 126 11.36 13.57 4.15
CA ALA A 126 10.17 14.15 3.53
C ALA A 126 10.30 15.68 3.40
N VAL A 127 10.74 16.35 4.47
CA VAL A 127 10.98 17.80 4.48
C VAL A 127 12.05 18.20 3.47
N HIS A 128 13.18 17.49 3.43
CA HIS A 128 14.27 17.75 2.48
C HIS A 128 13.81 17.63 1.01
N ARG A 129 12.87 16.71 0.74
CA ARG A 129 12.25 16.53 -0.58
C ARG A 129 11.13 17.52 -0.89
N GLY A 130 10.81 18.43 0.04
CA GLY A 130 9.71 19.39 -0.11
C GLY A 130 8.32 18.77 -0.01
N ILE A 131 8.20 17.59 0.60
CA ILE A 131 6.94 16.89 0.82
C ILE A 131 6.34 17.35 2.14
N ALA A 132 5.14 17.91 2.07
CA ALA A 132 4.37 18.33 3.24
C ALA A 132 3.08 17.52 3.36
N PHE A 133 2.77 17.11 4.59
CA PHE A 133 1.54 16.37 4.92
C PHE A 133 0.59 17.21 5.77
N THR A 134 0.49 18.51 5.49
CA THR A 134 -0.42 19.43 6.21
C THR A 134 -1.85 18.93 6.13
N ASP A 135 -2.25 18.52 4.94
CA ASP A 135 -3.57 18.02 4.61
C ASP A 135 -3.48 16.87 3.61
N VAL A 136 -4.46 15.97 3.67
CA VAL A 136 -4.51 14.75 2.85
C VAL A 136 -5.90 14.57 2.26
N PRO A 137 -6.01 13.90 1.09
CA PRO A 137 -7.30 13.65 0.48
C PRO A 137 -8.11 12.66 1.32
N THR A 138 -9.36 13.01 1.56
CA THR A 138 -10.32 12.19 2.29
C THR A 138 -11.62 12.06 1.52
N VAL A 139 -12.34 10.98 1.78
CA VAL A 139 -13.71 10.77 1.31
C VAL A 139 -14.57 10.51 2.53
N ARG A 140 -15.38 11.51 2.89
CA ARG A 140 -16.25 11.47 4.04
C ARG A 140 -17.60 10.86 3.70
N TYR A 141 -17.97 9.83 4.45
CA TYR A 141 -19.28 9.20 4.41
C TYR A 141 -20.18 9.74 5.52
N PRO A 142 -21.50 9.72 5.33
CA PRO A 142 -22.45 10.19 6.33
C PRO A 142 -22.45 9.31 7.60
N ASP A 143 -22.21 8.00 7.45
CA ASP A 143 -22.18 7.02 8.53
C ASP A 143 -21.31 5.80 8.15
N ARG A 144 -21.06 4.92 9.13
CA ARG A 144 -20.18 3.74 8.98
C ARG A 144 -20.80 2.61 8.16
N ALA A 145 -22.12 2.48 8.10
CA ALA A 145 -22.78 1.32 7.48
C ALA A 145 -22.54 1.19 5.95
N PRO A 146 -22.60 2.26 5.14
CA PRO A 146 -22.20 2.26 3.74
C PRO A 146 -20.72 1.94 3.56
N VAL A 147 -19.87 2.46 4.46
CA VAL A 147 -18.43 2.16 4.45
C VAL A 147 -18.20 0.68 4.72
N GLN A 148 -18.81 0.08 5.74
CA GLN A 148 -18.66 -1.35 6.03
C GLN A 148 -19.14 -2.24 4.89
N SER A 149 -20.21 -1.86 4.19
CA SER A 149 -20.68 -2.59 3.01
C SER A 149 -19.68 -2.50 1.84
N PHE A 150 -19.11 -1.32 1.60
CA PHE A 150 -18.08 -1.10 0.59
C PHE A 150 -16.75 -1.78 0.95
N LEU A 151 -16.31 -1.64 2.19
CA LEU A 151 -15.08 -2.21 2.73
C LEU A 151 -15.18 -3.72 2.89
N GLY A 152 -16.32 -4.26 3.30
CA GLY A 152 -16.57 -5.69 3.36
C GLY A 152 -16.38 -6.30 1.98
N ASN A 153 -17.01 -5.72 0.96
CA ASN A 153 -16.79 -6.16 -0.42
C ASN A 153 -15.32 -6.01 -0.85
N ARG A 154 -14.65 -4.89 -0.55
CA ARG A 154 -13.26 -4.65 -1.00
C ARG A 154 -12.18 -5.41 -0.22
N HIS A 155 -12.38 -5.69 1.07
CA HIS A 155 -11.42 -6.43 1.92
C HIS A 155 -11.66 -7.95 1.84
N ILE A 156 -12.91 -8.41 1.66
CA ILE A 156 -13.23 -9.83 1.48
C ILE A 156 -12.95 -10.27 0.03
N ALA A 157 -13.41 -9.50 -0.98
CA ALA A 157 -13.06 -9.80 -2.37
C ALA A 157 -11.59 -9.46 -2.70
N GLY A 158 -10.97 -8.61 -1.87
CA GLY A 158 -9.64 -8.07 -2.05
C GLY A 158 -9.57 -7.00 -3.16
N ILE A 159 -8.59 -6.08 -3.07
CA ILE A 159 -8.00 -5.53 -4.29
C ILE A 159 -7.48 -6.73 -5.05
N LYS A 160 -7.92 -6.91 -6.30
CA LYS A 160 -7.52 -8.07 -7.11
C LYS A 160 -5.99 -8.12 -7.11
N LYS A 161 -5.41 -9.05 -6.34
CA LYS A 161 -3.97 -9.22 -6.28
C LYS A 161 -3.51 -9.42 -7.71
N TRP A 162 -2.54 -8.63 -8.14
CA TRP A 162 -1.98 -8.80 -9.47
C TRP A 162 -1.54 -10.26 -9.63
N ASP A 163 -1.98 -10.90 -10.71
CA ASP A 163 -1.51 -12.23 -11.03
C ASP A 163 -0.01 -12.19 -11.36
N ALA A 164 0.65 -13.34 -11.23
CA ALA A 164 2.10 -13.42 -11.36
C ALA A 164 2.61 -12.92 -12.72
N LEU A 165 1.86 -13.15 -13.80
CA LEU A 165 2.25 -12.71 -15.15
C LEU A 165 2.12 -11.18 -15.28
N SER A 166 1.03 -10.60 -14.77
CA SER A 166 0.83 -9.15 -14.78
C SER A 166 1.92 -8.43 -13.97
N LYS A 167 2.29 -8.97 -12.80
CA LYS A 167 3.41 -8.44 -12.00
C LYS A 167 4.71 -8.51 -12.78
N ALA A 168 5.02 -9.65 -13.37
CA ALA A 168 6.24 -9.85 -14.13
C ALA A 168 6.33 -8.91 -15.35
N ARG A 169 5.21 -8.69 -16.05
CA ARG A 169 5.14 -7.73 -17.16
C ARG A 169 5.46 -6.30 -16.73
N PHE A 170 4.82 -5.82 -15.67
CA PHE A 170 5.06 -4.46 -15.17
C PHE A 170 6.49 -4.29 -14.67
N LEU A 171 7.01 -5.27 -13.94
CA LEU A 171 8.39 -5.29 -13.50
C LEU A 171 9.35 -5.20 -14.69
N SER A 172 9.14 -6.02 -15.72
CA SER A 172 9.98 -5.99 -16.92
C SER A 172 9.89 -4.67 -17.67
N GLU A 173 8.71 -4.08 -17.79
CA GLU A 173 8.56 -2.76 -18.38
C GLU A 173 9.31 -1.67 -17.60
N LEU A 174 9.29 -1.74 -16.27
CA LEU A 174 10.02 -0.81 -15.41
C LEU A 174 11.54 -0.95 -15.57
N ILE A 175 12.04 -2.17 -15.66
CA ILE A 175 13.46 -2.48 -15.87
C ILE A 175 13.91 -2.05 -17.29
N ASP A 176 13.15 -2.43 -18.31
CA ASP A 176 13.46 -2.13 -19.71
C ASP A 176 13.52 -0.61 -19.96
N ARG A 177 12.61 0.17 -19.34
CA ARG A 177 12.60 1.64 -19.44
C ARG A 177 13.84 2.33 -18.87
N ARG A 178 14.56 1.68 -17.96
CA ARG A 178 15.74 2.25 -17.30
C ARG A 178 17.07 1.89 -17.95
N GLY A 179 17.04 1.02 -18.96
CA GLY A 179 18.24 0.58 -19.67
C GLY A 179 18.50 -0.93 -19.59
N GLY A 180 17.62 -1.69 -18.93
CA GLY A 180 17.65 -3.15 -18.94
C GLY A 180 18.17 -3.77 -17.64
N PRO A 181 18.76 -4.98 -17.69
CA PRO A 181 18.96 -5.85 -16.52
C PRO A 181 20.00 -5.35 -15.49
N THR A 182 20.60 -4.19 -15.69
CA THR A 182 21.59 -3.62 -14.74
C THR A 182 20.93 -3.05 -13.46
N ASP A 183 19.62 -2.80 -13.48
CA ASP A 183 18.97 -1.96 -12.46
C ASP A 183 18.11 -2.74 -11.45
N PHE A 184 18.27 -4.06 -11.35
CA PHE A 184 17.43 -4.88 -10.47
C PHE A 184 17.46 -4.43 -9.00
N ALA A 185 18.60 -3.96 -8.50
CA ALA A 185 18.73 -3.49 -7.11
C ALA A 185 17.93 -2.20 -6.86
N VAL A 186 17.92 -1.29 -7.83
CA VAL A 186 17.18 -0.03 -7.75
C VAL A 186 15.68 -0.31 -7.78
N VAL A 187 15.23 -1.13 -8.75
CA VAL A 187 13.83 -1.52 -8.88
C VAL A 187 13.35 -2.30 -7.65
N ALA A 188 14.19 -3.18 -7.10
CA ALA A 188 13.90 -3.92 -5.88
C ALA A 188 13.65 -3.00 -4.68
N ASN A 189 14.47 -1.96 -4.51
CA ASN A 189 14.28 -0.98 -3.45
C ASN A 189 12.97 -0.21 -3.61
N GLU A 190 12.67 0.27 -4.82
CA GLU A 190 11.45 1.05 -5.09
C GLU A 190 10.15 0.29 -4.85
N ILE A 191 10.14 -1.02 -5.13
CA ILE A 191 8.93 -1.84 -5.00
C ILE A 191 8.90 -2.64 -3.68
N GLY A 192 9.90 -2.47 -2.81
CA GLY A 192 10.02 -3.19 -1.54
C GLY A 192 10.15 -4.71 -1.73
N SER A 193 11.01 -5.15 -2.66
CA SER A 193 11.26 -6.56 -2.97
C SER A 193 12.75 -6.90 -2.85
N GLU A 194 13.09 -8.18 -2.80
CA GLU A 194 14.48 -8.62 -2.89
C GLU A 194 15.02 -8.51 -4.33
N ARG A 195 16.29 -8.12 -4.48
CA ARG A 195 16.99 -8.02 -5.79
C ARG A 195 16.85 -9.30 -6.62
N ASP A 196 17.12 -10.44 -6.01
CA ASP A 196 17.11 -11.72 -6.73
C ASP A 196 15.69 -12.12 -7.15
N THR A 197 14.68 -11.79 -6.34
CA THR A 197 13.27 -11.97 -6.72
C THR A 197 12.91 -11.13 -7.95
N VAL A 198 13.37 -9.87 -8.00
CA VAL A 198 13.18 -8.98 -9.15
C VAL A 198 13.87 -9.53 -10.40
N ARG A 199 15.16 -9.90 -10.28
CA ARG A 199 15.93 -10.50 -11.38
C ARG A 199 15.25 -11.76 -11.91
N ASP A 200 14.95 -12.73 -11.05
CA ASP A 200 14.43 -14.03 -11.48
C ASP A 200 13.04 -13.88 -12.12
N THR A 201 12.22 -12.95 -11.60
CA THR A 201 10.91 -12.64 -12.18
C THR A 201 11.06 -12.05 -13.59
N TYR A 202 12.01 -11.13 -13.76
CA TYR A 202 12.34 -10.56 -15.06
C TYR A 202 12.80 -11.65 -16.04
N LEU A 203 13.79 -12.47 -15.66
CA LEU A 203 14.34 -13.52 -16.52
C LEU A 203 13.28 -14.57 -16.92
N ALA A 204 12.44 -15.01 -15.98
CA ALA A 204 11.34 -15.92 -16.29
C ALA A 204 10.33 -15.28 -17.26
N PHE A 205 10.06 -13.98 -17.14
CA PHE A 205 9.18 -13.29 -18.09
C PHE A 205 9.82 -13.18 -19.48
N ARG A 206 11.12 -12.90 -19.58
CA ARG A 206 11.84 -12.89 -20.87
C ARG A 206 11.85 -14.27 -21.51
N ALA A 207 12.04 -15.35 -20.75
CA ALA A 207 11.93 -16.71 -21.25
C ALA A 207 10.51 -17.04 -21.76
N TYR A 208 9.48 -16.59 -21.04
CA TYR A 208 8.08 -16.69 -21.50
C TYR A 208 7.84 -15.96 -22.83
N LEU A 209 8.36 -14.73 -22.98
CA LEU A 209 8.26 -13.97 -24.22
C LEU A 209 9.03 -14.66 -25.35
N GLN A 210 10.25 -15.13 -25.11
CA GLN A 210 11.06 -15.83 -26.11
C GLN A 210 10.36 -17.11 -26.58
N ALA A 211 9.79 -17.91 -25.67
CA ALA A 211 9.00 -19.08 -26.01
C ALA A 211 7.82 -18.73 -26.94
N ARG A 212 7.09 -17.65 -26.63
CA ARG A 212 5.94 -17.18 -27.42
C ARG A 212 6.35 -16.58 -28.77
N ASP A 213 7.36 -15.72 -28.77
CA ASP A 213 7.64 -14.81 -29.87
C ASP A 213 8.74 -15.32 -30.80
N ALA A 214 9.81 -15.92 -30.26
CA ALA A 214 10.88 -16.48 -31.06
C ALA A 214 10.57 -17.93 -31.47
N PHE A 215 10.22 -18.77 -30.50
CA PHE A 215 9.98 -20.20 -30.73
C PHE A 215 8.55 -20.56 -31.13
N LYS A 216 7.62 -19.59 -31.08
CA LYS A 216 6.20 -19.76 -31.44
C LYS A 216 5.51 -20.91 -30.68
N ILE A 217 5.94 -21.18 -29.46
CA ILE A 217 5.34 -22.17 -28.57
C ILE A 217 3.97 -21.66 -28.09
N ASP A 218 2.98 -22.54 -27.98
CA ASP A 218 1.69 -22.20 -27.39
C ASP A 218 1.84 -21.95 -25.88
N THR A 219 1.87 -20.68 -25.49
CA THR A 219 2.07 -20.27 -24.10
C THR A 219 0.76 -20.00 -23.35
N ARG A 220 -0.42 -20.37 -23.88
CA ARG A 220 -1.71 -20.16 -23.19
C ARG A 220 -1.77 -20.83 -21.82
N GLY A 221 -1.18 -22.02 -21.69
CA GLY A 221 -1.06 -22.72 -20.41
C GLY A 221 -0.14 -21.98 -19.43
N ILE A 222 1.02 -21.55 -19.90
CA ILE A 222 2.00 -20.78 -19.11
C ILE A 222 1.40 -19.46 -18.63
N SER A 223 0.66 -18.75 -19.49
CA SER A 223 0.03 -17.49 -19.12
C SER A 223 -0.93 -17.62 -17.94
N LYS A 224 -1.67 -18.74 -17.86
CA LYS A 224 -2.58 -19.01 -16.73
C LYS A 224 -1.86 -19.48 -15.47
N ALA A 225 -0.72 -20.14 -15.62
CA ALA A 225 0.05 -20.76 -14.54
C ALA A 225 1.48 -20.19 -14.44
N PHE A 226 1.64 -18.88 -14.66
CA PHE A 226 2.97 -18.27 -14.74
C PHE A 226 3.78 -18.43 -13.46
N SER A 227 3.13 -18.48 -12.29
CA SER A 227 3.80 -18.75 -11.02
C SER A 227 4.45 -20.13 -10.96
N VAL A 228 3.88 -21.13 -11.65
CA VAL A 228 4.46 -22.47 -11.75
C VAL A 228 5.65 -22.45 -12.71
N PHE A 229 5.48 -21.80 -13.86
CA PHE A 229 6.57 -21.59 -14.83
C PHE A 229 7.76 -20.83 -14.21
N PHE A 230 7.51 -19.75 -13.46
CA PHE A 230 8.55 -19.06 -12.71
C PHE A 230 9.33 -20.01 -11.80
N ARG A 231 8.63 -20.86 -11.03
CA ARG A 231 9.29 -21.85 -10.15
C ARG A 231 10.15 -22.84 -10.92
N THR A 232 9.83 -23.17 -12.18
CA THR A 232 10.67 -24.10 -12.93
C THR A 232 12.09 -23.56 -13.14
N PHE A 233 12.24 -22.23 -13.25
CA PHE A 233 13.56 -21.59 -13.35
C PHE A 233 14.33 -21.54 -12.02
N GLN A 234 13.73 -21.96 -10.90
CA GLN A 234 14.47 -22.14 -9.64
C GLN A 234 15.20 -23.48 -9.58
N TYR A 235 14.88 -24.42 -10.46
CA TYR A 235 15.52 -25.73 -10.54
C TYR A 235 16.63 -25.72 -11.59
N ALA A 236 17.89 -25.86 -11.14
CA ALA A 236 19.06 -25.88 -12.01
C ALA A 236 18.95 -26.94 -13.14
N ALA A 237 18.42 -28.13 -12.83
CA ALA A 237 18.25 -29.17 -13.85
C ALA A 237 17.32 -28.75 -15.00
N ILE A 238 16.26 -27.98 -14.72
CA ILE A 238 15.35 -27.49 -15.75
C ILE A 238 16.02 -26.36 -16.53
N ARG A 239 16.70 -25.43 -15.84
CA ARG A 239 17.45 -24.36 -16.50
C ARG A 239 18.52 -24.91 -17.44
N GLY A 240 19.27 -25.91 -17.01
CA GLY A 240 20.27 -26.58 -17.84
C GLY A 240 19.66 -27.28 -19.05
N PHE A 241 18.51 -27.94 -18.87
CA PHE A 241 17.79 -28.58 -19.98
C PHE A 241 17.34 -27.57 -21.06
N VAL A 242 16.87 -26.38 -20.65
CA VAL A 242 16.43 -25.33 -21.59
C VAL A 242 17.54 -24.38 -22.01
N GLY A 243 18.79 -24.60 -21.56
CA GLY A 243 19.94 -23.76 -21.91
C GLY A 243 19.94 -22.37 -21.24
N ALA A 244 19.23 -22.20 -20.12
CA ALA A 244 19.11 -20.92 -19.41
C ALA A 244 20.11 -20.71 -18.27
N ASP A 245 20.93 -21.71 -17.90
CA ASP A 245 21.81 -21.61 -16.73
C ASP A 245 22.78 -20.42 -16.81
N ALA A 246 23.42 -20.19 -17.96
CA ALA A 246 24.36 -19.09 -18.14
C ALA A 246 23.74 -17.71 -17.86
N VAL A 247 22.46 -17.54 -18.19
CA VAL A 247 21.72 -16.28 -18.00
C VAL A 247 21.32 -16.07 -16.53
N PHE A 248 20.98 -17.15 -15.83
CA PHE A 248 20.57 -17.09 -14.42
C PHE A 248 21.77 -17.08 -13.45
N GLU A 249 22.94 -17.57 -13.89
CA GLU A 249 24.20 -17.52 -13.14
C GLU A 249 24.99 -16.22 -13.37
N ALA A 250 24.74 -15.52 -14.48
CA ALA A 250 25.31 -14.19 -14.75
C ALA A 250 24.84 -13.18 -13.70
N ARG A 251 25.78 -12.70 -12.87
CA ARG A 251 25.50 -11.77 -11.75
C ARG A 251 24.96 -10.41 -12.21
N ASP A 252 25.27 -10.00 -13.44
CA ASP A 252 24.94 -8.69 -14.02
C ASP A 252 23.86 -8.74 -15.11
N GLY A 253 23.20 -9.90 -15.28
CA GLY A 253 22.24 -10.13 -16.37
C GLY A 253 22.92 -10.30 -17.73
N PRO A 254 22.23 -10.89 -18.72
CA PRO A 254 22.83 -11.11 -20.04
C PRO A 254 22.84 -9.81 -20.86
N GLU A 255 23.92 -9.57 -21.60
CA GLU A 255 24.00 -8.47 -22.59
C GLU A 255 23.01 -8.69 -23.76
N GLU A 256 22.68 -9.95 -24.09
CA GLU A 256 21.62 -10.32 -25.04
C GLU A 256 21.00 -11.69 -24.68
N LEU A 257 19.70 -11.85 -24.97
CA LEU A 257 18.91 -13.11 -24.84
C LEU A 257 18.46 -13.63 -26.20
#